data_AF-A0A947G9J2-F1
#
_entry.id   AF-A0A947G9J2-F1
#
_cell.length_a   1.000
_cell.length_b   1.000
_cell.length_c   1.000
_cell.angle_alpha   90.00
_cell.angle_beta   90.00
_cell.angle_gamma   90.00
#
_symmetry.space_group_name_H-M   'P 1'
#
loop_
_entity.id
_entity.type
_entity.pdbx_description
1 polymer ?
#
loop_
_entity_poly.entity_id
_entity_poly.type
_entity_poly.pdbx_seq_one_letter_code
_entity_poly.pdbx_strand_id
1 'polypeptide(L)'
;KRARVLVVIDRSPDDLSGMVAAGPGSYVDQLLSIIGADNVLGDSKVRYPRIAAEQIRRSRPDVIIDASADAAKHLGAWKRLADVEAVAKGRVVPTSDRRLTSPSVQAPSMLPEFERMVYGSSSDESATGQGH
;
A
#
# COMPACT_ATOMS: atom_id res chain seq x y z
N LYS A 1 -7.74 15.40 2.30
CA LYS A 1 -6.71 14.82 3.18
C LYS A 1 -5.89 13.85 2.34
N ARG A 2 -4.56 13.88 2.39
CA ARG A 2 -3.72 12.90 1.67
C ARG A 2 -3.84 11.53 2.32
N ALA A 3 -3.93 10.47 1.52
CA ALA A 3 -4.02 9.11 2.04
C ALA A 3 -2.66 8.68 2.58
N ARG A 4 -2.62 8.15 3.81
CA ARG A 4 -1.43 7.59 4.44
C ARG A 4 -1.27 6.14 4.01
N VAL A 5 -0.26 5.83 3.20
CA VAL A 5 -0.10 4.51 2.59
C VAL A 5 1.14 3.80 3.14
N LEU A 6 0.95 2.56 3.57
CA LEU A 6 2.02 1.60 3.81
C LEU A 6 2.10 0.65 2.63
N VAL A 7 3.28 0.45 2.05
CA VAL A 7 3.49 -0.58 1.02
C VAL A 7 4.50 -1.60 1.52
N VAL A 8 4.04 -2.82 1.71
CA VAL A 8 4.86 -3.99 2.10
C VAL A 8 5.36 -4.67 0.83
N ILE A 9 6.67 -4.82 0.73
CA ILE A 9 7.37 -5.41 -0.42
C ILE A 9 7.58 -6.90 -0.21
N ASP A 10 7.87 -7.31 1.03
CA ASP A 10 8.10 -8.70 1.39
C ASP A 10 7.71 -8.95 2.83
N ARG A 11 7.29 -10.18 3.14
CA ARG A 11 7.01 -10.65 4.51
C ARG A 11 6.84 -12.15 4.54
N SER A 12 6.97 -12.72 5.73
CA SER A 12 6.54 -14.10 5.97
C SER A 12 5.01 -14.22 5.80
N PRO A 13 4.53 -15.26 5.09
CA PRO A 13 3.12 -15.40 4.73
C PRO A 13 2.22 -15.57 5.96
N ASP A 14 2.65 -16.34 6.96
CA ASP A 14 1.75 -16.84 8.01
C ASP A 14 1.63 -15.93 9.24
N ASP A 15 2.65 -15.12 9.51
CA ASP A 15 2.75 -14.42 10.80
C ASP A 15 3.05 -12.93 10.76
N LEU A 16 3.09 -12.34 9.56
CA LEU A 16 3.50 -10.93 9.37
C LEU A 16 4.89 -10.63 9.96
N SER A 17 5.75 -11.63 10.14
CA SER A 17 7.14 -11.41 10.51
C SER A 17 7.99 -11.09 9.27
N GLY A 18 9.21 -10.62 9.50
CA GLY A 18 10.16 -10.34 8.43
C GLY A 18 9.73 -9.24 7.45
N MET A 19 8.75 -8.39 7.81
CA MET A 19 8.21 -7.38 6.89
C MET A 19 9.28 -6.40 6.42
N VAL A 20 9.38 -6.24 5.11
CA VAL A 20 10.15 -5.21 4.41
C VAL A 20 9.16 -4.31 3.69
N ALA A 21 9.31 -2.99 3.86
CA ALA A 21 8.39 -2.01 3.28
C ALA A 21 9.12 -1.00 2.41
N ALA A 22 8.37 -0.23 1.61
CA ALA A 22 8.90 0.84 0.79
C ALA A 22 9.12 2.13 1.61
N GLY A 23 10.38 2.49 1.83
CA GLY A 23 10.80 3.76 2.43
C GLY A 23 11.10 4.85 1.40
N PRO A 24 11.69 5.98 1.83
CA PRO A 24 11.89 7.14 0.98
C PRO A 24 12.88 6.88 -0.15
N GLY A 25 12.65 7.53 -1.29
CA GLY A 25 13.46 7.38 -2.50
C GLY A 25 13.31 6.01 -3.19
N SER A 26 12.42 5.13 -2.70
CA SER A 26 12.00 3.94 -3.44
C SER A 26 11.15 4.33 -4.66
N TYR A 27 10.97 3.40 -5.60
CA TYR A 27 10.09 3.64 -6.74
C TYR A 27 8.63 3.86 -6.29
N VAL A 28 8.18 3.07 -5.31
CA VAL A 28 6.85 3.20 -4.71
C VAL A 28 6.66 4.55 -4.03
N ASP A 29 7.68 5.07 -3.34
CA ASP A 29 7.65 6.40 -2.73
C ASP A 29 7.45 7.51 -3.77
N GLN A 30 8.07 7.37 -4.95
CA GLN A 30 7.84 8.29 -6.07
C GLN A 30 6.41 8.18 -6.61
N LEU A 31 5.88 6.95 -6.76
CA LEU A 31 4.49 6.75 -7.20
C LEU A 31 3.50 7.39 -6.22
N LEU A 32 3.69 7.22 -4.91
CA LEU A 32 2.86 7.83 -3.87
C LEU A 32 2.88 9.36 -3.98
N SER A 33 4.08 9.94 -4.16
CA SER A 33 4.24 11.38 -4.35
C SER A 33 3.48 11.90 -5.59
N ILE A 34 3.58 11.18 -6.72
CA ILE A 34 2.89 11.56 -7.98
C ILE A 34 1.37 11.58 -7.79
N ILE A 35 0.80 10.60 -7.09
CA ILE A 35 -0.66 10.51 -6.84
C ILE A 35 -1.11 11.31 -5.60
N GLY A 36 -0.23 12.11 -5.00
CA GLY A 36 -0.56 12.95 -3.84
C GLY A 36 -0.85 12.19 -2.54
N ALA A 37 -0.34 10.97 -2.40
CA ALA A 37 -0.43 10.15 -1.20
C ALA A 37 0.83 10.31 -0.32
N ASP A 38 0.67 10.13 0.99
CA ASP A 38 1.77 10.23 1.95
C ASP A 38 2.30 8.84 2.29
N ASN A 39 3.60 8.61 2.09
CA ASN A 39 4.28 7.40 2.54
C ASN A 39 4.42 7.42 4.07
N VAL A 40 3.83 6.45 4.78
CA VAL A 40 3.91 6.38 6.24
C VAL A 40 5.33 6.14 6.78
N LEU A 41 6.27 5.77 5.90
CA LEU A 41 7.68 5.60 6.19
C LEU A 41 8.56 6.70 5.60
N GLY A 42 7.98 7.84 5.17
CA GLY A 42 8.72 8.93 4.51
C GLY A 42 9.92 9.47 5.31
N ASP A 43 9.87 9.39 6.64
CA ASP A 43 10.96 9.81 7.54
C ASP A 43 12.01 8.71 7.82
N SER A 44 11.87 7.52 7.22
CA SER A 44 12.82 6.42 7.38
C SER A 44 14.19 6.78 6.79
N LYS A 45 15.27 6.42 7.48
CA LYS A 45 16.64 6.58 6.95
C LYS A 45 17.04 5.49 5.96
N VAL A 46 16.20 4.47 5.80
CA VAL A 46 16.47 3.28 4.98
C VAL A 46 15.44 3.21 3.87
N ARG A 47 15.90 2.92 2.64
CA ARG A 47 15.06 2.83 1.43
C ARG A 47 14.06 1.68 1.46
N TYR A 48 14.45 0.55 2.04
CA TYR A 48 13.59 -0.61 2.27
C TYR A 48 13.76 -1.11 3.71
N PRO A 49 13.17 -0.42 4.70
CA PRO A 49 13.35 -0.77 6.10
C PRO A 49 12.63 -2.08 6.42
N ARG A 50 13.23 -2.86 7.33
CA ARG A 50 12.48 -3.88 8.06
C ARG A 50 11.58 -3.21 9.09
N ILE A 51 10.32 -3.60 9.13
CA ILE A 51 9.32 -3.05 10.04
C ILE A 51 8.66 -4.15 10.86
N ALA A 52 8.05 -3.76 11.98
CA ALA A 52 7.30 -4.65 12.85
C ALA A 52 5.87 -4.11 13.03
N ALA A 53 4.97 -4.95 13.54
CA ALA A 53 3.57 -4.62 13.82
C ALA A 53 3.41 -3.31 14.63
N GLU A 54 4.27 -3.08 15.62
CA GLU A 54 4.29 -1.85 16.41
C GLU A 54 4.53 -0.59 15.57
N GLN A 55 5.38 -0.67 14.56
CA GLN A 55 5.61 0.47 13.68
C GLN A 55 4.39 0.76 12.81
N ILE A 56 3.68 -0.28 12.36
CA ILE A 56 2.44 -0.16 11.58
C ILE A 56 1.35 0.51 12.44
N ARG A 57 1.20 0.09 13.70
CA ARG A 57 0.28 0.73 14.67
C ARG A 57 0.58 2.22 14.86
N ARG A 58 1.85 2.58 15.09
CA ARG A 58 2.26 3.97 15.28
C ARG A 58 2.08 4.81 14.02
N SER A 59 2.33 4.23 12.86
CA SER A 59 2.27 4.92 11.59
C SER A 59 0.85 5.12 11.06
N ARG A 60 -0.15 4.43 11.64
CA ARG A 60 -1.59 4.60 11.39
C ARG A 60 -1.91 4.77 9.89
N PRO A 61 -1.61 3.76 9.05
CA PRO A 61 -1.94 3.83 7.64
C PRO A 61 -3.45 3.87 7.43
N ASP A 62 -3.88 4.64 6.44
CA ASP A 62 -5.24 4.63 5.90
C ASP A 62 -5.41 3.45 4.91
N VAL A 63 -4.32 3.04 4.24
CA VAL A 63 -4.26 1.93 3.27
C VAL A 63 -2.97 1.13 3.43
N ILE A 64 -3.07 -0.19 3.33
CA ILE A 64 -1.92 -1.09 3.26
C ILE A 64 -1.95 -1.79 1.90
N ILE A 65 -0.88 -1.63 1.11
CA ILE A 65 -0.67 -2.42 -0.11
C ILE A 65 0.32 -3.54 0.24
N ASP A 66 -0.12 -4.78 0.08
CA ASP A 66 0.71 -5.97 0.34
C ASP A 66 1.16 -6.57 -0.99
N ALA A 67 2.40 -6.26 -1.39
CA ALA A 67 3.03 -6.73 -2.61
C ALA A 67 3.96 -7.93 -2.37
N SER A 68 3.89 -8.57 -1.20
CA SER A 68 4.66 -9.77 -0.91
C SER A 68 4.23 -10.94 -1.78
N ALA A 69 5.10 -11.94 -1.91
CA ALA A 69 4.73 -13.19 -2.56
C ALA A 69 3.45 -13.79 -1.94
N ASP A 70 2.54 -14.26 -2.78
CA ASP A 70 1.27 -14.88 -2.40
C ASP A 70 0.39 -14.05 -1.44
N ALA A 71 0.54 -12.71 -1.41
CA ALA A 71 -0.18 -11.81 -0.50
C ALA A 71 -1.70 -12.07 -0.46
N ALA A 72 -2.33 -12.32 -1.61
CA ALA A 72 -3.76 -12.61 -1.70
C ALA A 72 -4.17 -13.89 -0.96
N LYS A 73 -3.36 -14.96 -1.02
CA LYS A 73 -3.62 -16.22 -0.32
C LYS A 73 -3.45 -16.06 1.19
N HIS A 74 -2.55 -15.17 1.61
CA HIS A 74 -2.19 -14.94 3.01
C HIS A 74 -2.76 -13.63 3.57
N LEU A 75 -3.83 -13.09 2.95
CA LEU A 75 -4.47 -11.85 3.40
C LEU A 75 -5.04 -11.97 4.81
N GLY A 76 -5.49 -13.18 5.19
CA GLY A 76 -6.04 -13.48 6.52
C GLY A 76 -5.07 -13.20 7.67
N ALA A 77 -3.75 -13.22 7.44
CA ALA A 77 -2.74 -12.91 8.45
C ALA A 77 -2.89 -11.48 9.00
N TRP A 78 -3.33 -10.53 8.16
CA TRP A 78 -3.55 -9.14 8.56
C TRP A 78 -4.61 -8.96 9.65
N LYS A 79 -5.52 -9.93 9.84
CA LYS A 79 -6.51 -9.90 10.92
C LYS A 79 -5.88 -9.85 12.33
N ARG A 80 -4.61 -10.24 12.48
CA ARG A 80 -3.85 -10.09 13.73
C ARG A 80 -3.60 -8.63 14.12
N LEU A 81 -3.75 -7.70 13.19
CA LEU A 81 -3.63 -6.26 13.36
C LEU A 81 -4.97 -5.55 13.18
N ALA A 82 -6.08 -6.18 13.61
CA ALA A 82 -7.43 -5.62 13.48
C ALA A 82 -7.63 -4.30 14.25
N ASP A 83 -6.72 -3.95 15.16
CA ASP A 83 -6.66 -2.65 15.84
C ASP A 83 -6.10 -1.53 14.95
N VAL A 84 -5.42 -1.87 13.84
CA VAL A 84 -4.97 -0.91 12.83
C VAL A 84 -6.15 -0.54 11.93
N GLU A 85 -6.41 0.76 11.80
CA GLU A 85 -7.57 1.30 11.09
C GLU A 85 -7.72 0.79 9.65
N ALA A 86 -6.62 0.75 8.88
CA ALA A 86 -6.64 0.18 7.52
C ALA A 86 -7.11 -1.28 7.52
N VAL A 87 -6.67 -2.09 8.47
CA VAL A 87 -7.08 -3.51 8.58
C VAL A 87 -8.55 -3.61 8.98
N ALA A 88 -8.96 -2.87 10.01
CA ALA A 88 -10.34 -2.85 10.50
C ALA A 88 -11.34 -2.47 9.40
N LYS A 89 -10.95 -1.56 8.52
CA LYS A 89 -11.77 -1.07 7.40
C LYS A 89 -11.64 -1.91 6.12
N GLY A 90 -10.88 -3.02 6.15
CA GLY A 90 -10.65 -3.85 4.96
C GLY A 90 -9.84 -3.15 3.86
N ARG A 91 -9.05 -2.12 4.21
CA ARG A 91 -8.17 -1.36 3.33
C ARG A 91 -6.77 -1.99 3.24
N VAL A 92 -6.73 -3.32 3.18
CA VAL A 92 -5.52 -4.10 2.88
C VAL A 92 -5.67 -4.66 1.47
N VAL A 93 -4.86 -4.16 0.54
CA VAL A 93 -4.93 -4.45 -0.88
C VAL A 93 -3.77 -5.39 -1.25
N PRO A 94 -4.00 -6.70 -1.40
CA PRO A 94 -2.98 -7.59 -1.91
C PRO A 94 -2.75 -7.33 -3.40
N THR A 95 -1.51 -7.41 -3.84
CA THR A 95 -1.15 -7.33 -5.25
C THR A 95 -0.04 -8.32 -5.59
N SER A 96 -0.18 -8.97 -6.74
CA SER A 96 0.87 -9.83 -7.32
C SER A 96 1.68 -9.09 -8.39
N ASP A 97 1.48 -7.78 -8.52
CA ASP A 97 2.12 -6.98 -9.55
C ASP A 97 3.61 -6.81 -9.25
N ARG A 98 4.42 -7.55 -10.00
CA ARG A 98 5.88 -7.58 -9.87
C ARG A 98 6.54 -6.23 -10.22
N ARG A 99 5.82 -5.29 -10.86
CA ARG A 99 6.33 -3.94 -11.12
C ARG A 99 6.56 -3.13 -9.85
N LEU A 100 5.89 -3.48 -8.74
CA LEU A 100 6.13 -2.83 -7.43
C LEU A 100 7.38 -3.37 -6.72
N THR A 101 7.82 -4.58 -7.05
CA THR A 101 8.89 -5.29 -6.33
C THR A 101 10.15 -5.52 -7.17
N SER A 102 10.10 -5.26 -8.48
CA SER A 102 11.22 -5.47 -9.40
C SER A 102 11.71 -4.14 -10.02
N PRO A 103 13.00 -3.77 -9.88
CA PRO A 103 13.56 -2.52 -10.41
C PRO A 103 13.73 -2.48 -11.94
N SER A 104 13.31 -3.52 -12.65
CA SER A 104 13.48 -3.69 -14.10
C SER A 104 12.15 -3.44 -14.83
N VAL A 105 12.06 -2.34 -15.58
CA VAL A 105 10.99 -2.01 -16.56
C VAL A 105 9.76 -1.23 -16.04
N GLN A 106 9.97 0.09 -16.04
CA GLN A 106 9.12 1.25 -16.42
C GLN A 106 7.96 1.76 -15.53
N ALA A 107 8.17 3.01 -15.11
CA ALA A 107 7.35 3.87 -14.23
C ALA A 107 5.98 4.38 -14.75
N PRO A 108 5.73 4.59 -16.07
CA PRO A 108 4.49 5.26 -16.50
C PRO A 108 3.24 4.37 -16.46
N SER A 109 3.36 3.07 -16.68
CA SER A 109 2.20 2.17 -16.81
C SER A 109 1.56 1.76 -15.49
N MET A 110 2.28 1.91 -14.37
CA MET A 110 1.80 1.51 -13.04
C MET A 110 0.88 2.57 -12.39
N LEU A 111 1.00 3.84 -12.78
CA LEU A 111 0.34 4.94 -12.08
C LEU A 111 -1.19 4.79 -11.96
N PRO A 112 -1.94 4.50 -13.03
CA PRO A 112 -3.40 4.38 -12.93
C PRO A 112 -3.83 3.21 -12.03
N GLU A 113 -3.12 2.09 -12.10
CA GLU A 113 -3.41 0.92 -11.28
C GLU A 113 -3.05 1.17 -9.81
N PHE A 114 -1.92 1.83 -9.55
CA PHE A 114 -1.49 2.20 -8.21
C PHE A 114 -2.43 3.22 -7.56
N GLU A 115 -2.88 4.22 -8.32
CA GLU A 115 -3.89 5.18 -7.88
C GLU A 115 -5.19 4.48 -7.46
N ARG A 116 -5.65 3.50 -8.25
CA ARG A 116 -6.83 2.68 -7.92
C ARG A 116 -6.63 1.83 -6.67
N MET A 117 -5.43 1.31 -6.42
CA MET A 117 -5.13 0.60 -5.17
C MET A 117 -5.21 1.54 -3.96
N VAL A 118 -4.73 2.78 -4.09
CA VAL A 118 -4.67 3.75 -2.98
C VAL A 118 -6.02 4.39 -2.71
N TYR A 119 -6.75 4.85 -3.72
CA TYR A 119 -8.01 5.59 -3.54
C TYR A 119 -9.26 4.73 -3.79
N GLY A 120 -9.10 3.53 -4.34
CA GLY A 120 -10.21 2.74 -4.89
C GLY A 120 -10.47 3.15 -6.35
N SER A 121 -11.37 2.44 -7.04
CA SER A 121 -11.97 3.03 -8.25
C SER A 121 -12.56 4.39 -7.83
N SER A 122 -12.19 5.47 -8.52
CA SER A 122 -12.88 6.74 -8.39
C SER A 122 -14.38 6.48 -8.64
N SER A 123 -15.16 6.37 -7.57
CA SER A 123 -16.60 6.12 -7.64
C SER A 123 -17.27 7.43 -7.29
N ASP A 124 -17.43 8.32 -8.29
CA ASP A 124 -18.53 9.30 -8.39
C ASP A 124 -18.48 10.05 -9.74
N GLU A 125 -18.79 9.36 -10.84
CA GLU A 125 -19.20 10.00 -12.10
C GLU A 125 -20.43 9.26 -12.64
N SER A 126 -21.51 9.24 -11.86
CA SER A 126 -22.88 8.84 -12.28
C SER A 126 -23.91 9.32 -11.26
N ALA A 127 -23.86 10.59 -10.88
CA ALA A 127 -24.98 11.27 -10.20
C ALA A 127 -25.21 12.70 -10.71
N THR A 128 -24.59 13.10 -11.83
CA THR A 128 -24.90 14.37 -12.49
C THR A 128 -24.89 14.19 -14.00
N GLY A 129 -26.07 13.91 -14.56
CA GLY A 129 -26.30 13.78 -15.99
C GLY A 129 -27.79 13.71 -16.30
N GLN A 130 -28.44 14.89 -16.29
CA GLN A 130 -29.50 15.36 -17.22
C GLN A 130 -30.49 14.27 -17.70
N GLY A 131 -31.76 14.29 -17.28
CA GLY A 131 -32.70 15.26 -17.81
C GLY A 131 -33.35 14.71 -19.09
N HIS A 132 -34.56 14.16 -18.94
CA HIS A 132 -35.73 14.27 -19.81
C HIS A 132 -36.90 13.52 -19.16
#